data_AF-A0A7G5MNM8-F1
#
_entry.id   AF-A0A7G5MNM8-F1
#
_cell.length_a   1.000
_cell.length_b   1.000
_cell.length_c   1.000
_cell.angle_alpha   90.00
_cell.angle_beta   90.00
_cell.angle_gamma   90.00
#
_symmetry.space_group_name_H-M   'P 1'
#
loop_
_entity.id
_entity.type
_entity.pdbx_description
1 polymer ?
#
loop_
_entity_poly.entity_id
_entity_poly.type
_entity_poly.pdbx_seq_one_letter_code
_entity_poly.pdbx_strand_id
1 'polypeptide(L)'
;MWKSIKEQVKIEVCDMSVYLALEAGLCALGMVIMTCVHMFGNEESYFPLGSMIAAIAVLCLIIFGNIFSLCMGFDMAVSMGKTRKQYYPSAIIVYFLMTLVLLAGLFLLLRVETAIYGVLLPGKIKENIPIMTKFTVPWIFGGAAALNGCAALGAAIVRRFKRGRVIILAFWLLGCWTLPGATDSRASNFMNRIGIVWGQWFGGFETWAQISMMVGAGVALCAAAYLIFRKQAVQW
;
A
#
# COMPACT_ATOMS: atom_id res chain seq x y z
N MET A 1 -5.27 21.99 16.14
CA MET A 1 -4.85 21.09 15.03
C MET A 1 -3.43 20.59 15.23
N TRP A 2 -2.41 21.47 15.27
CA TRP A 2 -0.99 21.10 15.45
C TRP A 2 -0.69 20.22 16.67
N LYS A 3 -1.27 20.51 17.85
CA LYS A 3 -1.13 19.66 19.05
C LYS A 3 -1.66 18.24 18.82
N SER A 4 -2.83 18.09 18.17
CA SER A 4 -3.41 16.77 17.88
C SER A 4 -2.59 15.99 16.84
N ILE A 5 -1.99 16.68 15.86
CA ILE A 5 -1.07 16.07 14.90
C ILE A 5 0.17 15.54 15.63
N LYS A 6 0.76 16.33 16.53
CA LYS A 6 1.94 15.90 17.31
C LYS A 6 1.66 14.69 18.20
N GLU A 7 0.51 14.65 18.86
CA GLU A 7 0.08 13.51 19.68
C GLU A 7 -0.10 12.25 18.82
N GLN A 8 -0.77 12.38 17.67
CA GLN A 8 -0.95 11.26 16.74
C GLN A 8 0.39 10.77 16.20
N VAL A 9 1.26 11.68 15.74
CA VAL A 9 2.60 11.32 15.25
C VAL A 9 3.40 10.54 16.29
N LYS A 10 3.31 10.89 17.58
CA LYS A 10 4.08 10.19 18.62
C LYS A 10 3.66 8.73 18.79
N ILE A 11 2.36 8.44 18.70
CA ILE A 11 1.82 7.08 18.78
C ILE A 11 2.22 6.31 17.52
N GLU A 12 1.98 6.94 16.38
CA GLU A 12 2.15 6.36 15.06
C GLU A 12 3.64 6.12 14.70
N VAL A 13 4.59 6.93 15.19
CA VAL A 13 6.04 6.71 14.97
C VAL A 13 6.52 5.40 15.58
N CYS A 14 5.95 4.96 16.70
CA CYS A 14 6.28 3.67 17.29
C CYS A 14 5.85 2.53 16.35
N ASP A 15 4.61 2.56 15.88
CA ASP A 15 4.06 1.56 14.96
C ASP A 15 4.81 1.57 13.61
N MET A 16 5.18 2.75 13.15
CA MET A 16 5.96 2.96 11.92
C MET A 16 7.35 2.30 11.98
N SER A 17 8.01 2.36 13.13
CA SER A 17 9.31 1.69 13.31
C SER A 17 9.19 0.17 13.18
N VAL A 18 8.09 -0.40 13.69
CA VAL A 18 7.79 -1.83 13.58
C VAL A 18 7.47 -2.20 12.14
N TYR A 19 6.69 -1.37 11.42
CA TYR A 19 6.38 -1.60 10.01
C TYR A 19 7.62 -1.56 9.12
N LEU A 20 8.52 -0.59 9.33
CA LEU A 20 9.78 -0.51 8.59
C LEU A 20 10.71 -1.69 8.91
N ALA A 21 10.76 -2.13 10.17
CA ALA A 21 11.53 -3.31 10.56
C ALA A 21 10.98 -4.60 9.93
N LEU A 22 9.65 -4.76 9.90
CA LEU A 22 8.99 -5.88 9.22
C LEU A 22 9.25 -5.86 7.72
N GLU A 23 9.18 -4.69 7.09
CA GLU A 23 9.45 -4.51 5.67
C GLU A 23 10.88 -4.90 5.31
N ALA A 24 11.87 -4.39 6.05
CA ALA A 24 13.27 -4.73 5.86
C ALA A 24 13.54 -6.22 6.13
N GLY A 25 12.93 -6.79 7.18
CA GLY A 25 13.08 -8.20 7.53
C GLY A 25 12.51 -9.15 6.48
N LEU A 26 11.32 -8.85 5.93
CA LEU A 26 10.71 -9.63 4.86
C LEU A 26 11.48 -9.51 3.54
N CYS A 27 12.01 -8.32 3.24
CA CYS A 27 12.90 -8.13 2.10
C CYS A 27 14.16 -8.99 2.23
N ALA A 28 14.83 -8.94 3.39
CA ALA A 28 16.00 -9.76 3.68
C ALA A 28 15.71 -11.27 3.58
N LEU A 29 14.56 -11.71 4.12
CA LEU A 29 14.12 -13.10 4.04
C LEU A 29 13.92 -13.53 2.58
N GLY A 30 13.24 -12.72 1.76
CA GLY A 30 13.05 -13.04 0.34
C GLY A 30 14.37 -13.03 -0.44
N MET A 31 15.34 -12.18 -0.07
CA MET A 31 16.68 -12.21 -0.65
C MET A 31 17.44 -13.50 -0.33
N VAL A 32 17.37 -13.98 0.92
CA VAL A 32 17.97 -15.25 1.33
C VAL A 32 17.36 -16.42 0.56
N ILE A 33 16.02 -16.46 0.44
CA ILE A 33 15.33 -17.52 -0.31
C ILE A 33 15.79 -17.54 -1.77
N MET A 34 15.82 -16.40 -2.46
CA MET A 34 16.26 -16.34 -3.86
C MET A 34 17.72 -16.76 -4.03
N THR A 35 18.58 -16.38 -3.09
CA THR A 35 19.99 -16.78 -3.12
C THR A 35 20.12 -18.31 -2.97
N CYS A 36 19.35 -18.92 -2.07
CA CYS A 36 19.28 -20.37 -1.93
C CYS A 36 18.74 -21.05 -3.21
N VAL A 37 17.65 -20.53 -3.78
CA VAL A 37 17.07 -21.07 -5.03
C VAL A 37 18.07 -21.00 -6.18
N HIS A 38 18.85 -19.92 -6.30
CA HIS A 38 19.90 -19.85 -7.31
C HIS A 38 21.05 -20.83 -7.06
N MET A 39 21.46 -21.03 -5.81
CA MET A 39 22.55 -21.96 -5.48
C MET A 39 22.15 -23.44 -5.68
N PHE A 40 20.89 -23.80 -5.40
CA PHE A 40 20.44 -25.20 -5.44
C PHE A 40 19.60 -25.56 -6.68
N GLY A 41 18.91 -24.58 -7.28
CA GLY A 41 17.97 -24.78 -8.40
C GLY A 41 18.52 -24.43 -9.78
N ASN A 42 19.74 -23.88 -9.86
CA ASN A 42 20.44 -23.55 -11.11
C ASN A 42 19.63 -22.66 -12.08
N GLU A 43 18.79 -21.75 -11.57
CA GLU A 43 18.01 -20.83 -12.40
C GLU A 43 18.90 -19.79 -13.11
N GLU A 44 18.57 -19.51 -14.37
CA GLU A 44 19.35 -18.60 -15.24
C GLU A 44 19.07 -17.11 -15.01
N SER A 45 17.94 -16.77 -14.37
CA SER A 45 17.47 -15.38 -14.26
C SER A 45 17.05 -15.01 -12.85
N TYR A 46 17.49 -13.82 -12.41
CA TYR A 46 17.17 -13.25 -11.11
C TYR A 46 15.84 -12.46 -11.13
N PHE A 47 15.06 -12.61 -10.05
CA PHE A 47 13.80 -11.89 -9.81
C PHE A 47 13.81 -11.26 -8.40
N PRO A 48 13.40 -9.98 -8.22
CA PRO A 48 13.42 -9.28 -6.94
C PRO A 48 12.28 -9.71 -6.00
N LEU A 49 12.35 -10.98 -5.60
CA LEU A 49 11.38 -11.63 -4.75
C LEU A 49 11.36 -10.99 -3.35
N GLY A 50 12.50 -10.51 -2.84
CA GLY A 50 12.58 -9.80 -1.55
C GLY A 50 11.68 -8.58 -1.52
N SER A 51 11.87 -7.67 -2.46
CA SER A 51 11.07 -6.46 -2.59
C SER A 51 9.63 -6.74 -2.97
N MET A 52 9.34 -7.83 -3.68
CA MET A 52 7.94 -8.21 -3.96
C MET A 52 7.20 -8.72 -2.73
N ILE A 53 7.83 -9.56 -1.91
CA ILE A 53 7.24 -9.97 -0.63
C ILE A 53 7.06 -8.75 0.27
N ALA A 54 8.08 -7.89 0.36
CA ALA A 54 8.00 -6.65 1.13
C ALA A 54 6.87 -5.74 0.60
N ALA A 55 6.72 -5.59 -0.72
CA ALA A 55 5.68 -4.77 -1.33
C ALA A 55 4.27 -5.25 -0.98
N ILE A 56 4.03 -6.57 -1.04
CA ILE A 56 2.74 -7.17 -0.69
C ILE A 56 2.46 -6.94 0.80
N ALA A 57 3.46 -7.15 1.66
CA ALA A 57 3.31 -6.92 3.10
C ALA A 57 3.02 -5.45 3.42
N VAL A 58 3.73 -4.52 2.81
CA VAL A 58 3.52 -3.08 2.97
C VAL A 58 2.14 -2.66 2.47
N LEU A 59 1.68 -3.18 1.33
CA LEU A 59 0.32 -2.93 0.85
C LEU A 59 -0.74 -3.45 1.84
N CYS A 60 -0.55 -4.64 2.42
CA CYS A 60 -1.40 -5.17 3.48
C CYS A 60 -1.41 -4.23 4.70
N LEU A 61 -0.24 -3.81 5.18
CA LEU A 61 -0.10 -2.95 6.35
C LEU A 61 -0.74 -1.58 6.11
N ILE A 62 -0.53 -0.96 4.95
CA ILE A 62 -1.13 0.32 4.59
C ILE A 62 -2.65 0.18 4.51
N ILE A 63 -3.17 -0.80 3.79
CA ILE A 63 -4.61 -0.92 3.58
C ILE A 63 -5.31 -1.34 4.87
N PHE A 64 -4.94 -2.47 5.46
CA PHE A 64 -5.61 -2.96 6.67
C PHE A 64 -5.25 -2.16 7.90
N GLY A 65 -3.97 -1.84 8.11
CA GLY A 65 -3.50 -1.08 9.25
C GLY A 65 -4.17 0.29 9.33
N ASN A 66 -4.17 1.06 8.22
CA ASN A 66 -4.84 2.37 8.22
C ASN A 66 -6.37 2.24 8.32
N ILE A 67 -6.99 1.21 7.72
CA ILE A 67 -8.44 0.98 7.87
C ILE A 67 -8.81 0.77 9.34
N PHE A 68 -8.12 -0.13 10.03
CA PHE A 68 -8.42 -0.47 11.42
C PHE A 68 -8.01 0.67 12.37
N SER A 69 -6.86 1.30 12.15
CA SER A 69 -6.38 2.43 12.97
C SER A 69 -7.34 3.62 12.85
N LEU A 70 -7.81 3.96 11.65
CA LEU A 70 -8.79 5.04 11.48
C LEU A 70 -10.15 4.68 12.09
N CYS A 71 -10.60 3.42 12.04
CA CYS A 71 -11.82 2.99 12.72
C CYS A 71 -11.72 3.14 14.24
N MET A 72 -10.71 2.53 14.86
CA MET A 72 -10.52 2.51 16.31
C MET A 72 -10.17 3.90 16.86
N GLY A 73 -9.26 4.60 16.18
CA GLY A 73 -8.85 5.94 16.57
C GLY A 73 -9.99 6.95 16.46
N PHE A 74 -10.92 6.78 15.51
CA PHE A 74 -12.13 7.62 15.44
C PHE A 74 -13.06 7.37 16.63
N ASP A 75 -13.34 6.11 17.00
CA ASP A 75 -14.17 5.81 18.18
C ASP A 75 -13.54 6.34 19.47
N MET A 76 -12.24 6.12 19.65
CA MET A 76 -11.49 6.60 20.81
C MET A 76 -11.45 8.13 20.87
N ALA A 77 -11.21 8.81 19.74
CA ALA A 77 -11.15 10.27 19.74
C ALA A 77 -12.50 10.91 20.04
N VAL A 78 -13.60 10.35 19.53
CA VAL A 78 -14.94 10.87 19.80
C VAL A 78 -15.38 10.56 21.23
N SER A 79 -15.05 9.39 21.77
CA SER A 79 -15.36 9.05 23.17
C SER A 79 -14.56 9.89 24.16
N MET A 80 -13.33 10.28 23.82
CA MET A 80 -12.51 11.23 24.58
C MET A 80 -12.89 12.71 24.37
N GLY A 81 -14.00 12.99 23.67
CA GLY A 81 -14.54 14.35 23.51
C GLY A 81 -13.88 15.20 22.41
N LYS A 82 -13.01 14.64 21.57
CA LYS A 82 -12.48 15.38 20.40
C LYS A 82 -13.57 15.52 19.33
N THR A 83 -13.62 16.70 18.69
CA THR A 83 -14.58 16.95 17.61
C THR A 83 -14.18 16.23 16.32
N ARG A 84 -15.16 15.60 15.65
CA ARG A 84 -14.98 14.86 14.39
C ARG A 84 -14.28 15.68 13.30
N LYS A 85 -14.60 16.98 13.24
CA LYS A 85 -14.02 17.95 12.29
C LYS A 85 -12.53 18.21 12.50
N GLN A 86 -12.02 18.00 13.71
CA GLN A 86 -10.61 18.22 14.02
C GLN A 86 -9.78 16.95 13.92
N TYR A 87 -10.33 15.80 14.33
CA TYR A 87 -9.64 14.51 14.31
C TYR A 87 -9.42 13.97 12.90
N TYR A 88 -10.45 13.97 12.06
CA TYR A 88 -10.38 13.35 10.74
C TYR A 88 -9.27 13.95 9.85
N PRO A 89 -9.19 15.27 9.62
CA PRO A 89 -8.14 15.83 8.79
C PRO A 89 -6.75 15.62 9.37
N SER A 90 -6.57 15.62 10.70
CA SER A 90 -5.26 15.35 11.30
C SER A 90 -4.84 13.90 11.10
N ALA A 91 -5.76 12.94 11.27
CA ALA A 91 -5.48 11.52 11.05
C ALA A 91 -5.11 11.22 9.59
N ILE A 92 -5.86 11.78 8.62
CA ILE A 92 -5.57 11.60 7.19
C ILE A 92 -4.19 12.12 6.80
N ILE A 93 -3.77 13.27 7.35
CA ILE A 93 -2.43 13.83 7.09
C ILE A 93 -1.34 12.91 7.67
N VAL A 94 -1.52 12.40 8.89
CA VAL A 94 -0.55 11.51 9.52
C VAL A 94 -0.45 10.20 8.74
N TYR A 95 -1.57 9.55 8.41
CA TYR A 95 -1.56 8.32 7.62
C TYR A 95 -1.01 8.51 6.21
N PHE A 96 -1.24 9.68 5.59
CA PHE A 96 -0.60 10.02 4.32
C PHE A 96 0.93 10.04 4.45
N LEU A 97 1.46 10.72 5.47
CA LEU A 97 2.90 10.81 5.71
C LEU A 97 3.51 9.43 5.99
N MET A 98 2.84 8.60 6.79
CA MET A 98 3.30 7.23 7.06
C MET A 98 3.32 6.38 5.80
N THR A 99 2.25 6.44 5.00
CA THR A 99 2.17 5.73 3.72
C THR A 99 3.29 6.17 2.78
N LEU A 100 3.60 7.47 2.75
CA LEU A 100 4.68 8.02 1.94
C LEU A 100 6.04 7.44 2.37
N VAL A 101 6.31 7.38 3.68
CA VAL A 101 7.58 6.82 4.17
C VAL A 101 7.67 5.32 3.93
N LEU A 102 6.59 4.55 4.12
CA LEU A 102 6.60 3.11 3.82
C LEU A 102 6.85 2.85 2.33
N LEU A 103 6.19 3.59 1.43
CA LEU A 103 6.46 3.45 -0.01
C LEU A 103 7.88 3.93 -0.40
N ALA A 104 8.41 4.95 0.28
CA ALA A 104 9.78 5.39 0.08
C ALA A 104 10.79 4.34 0.60
N GLY A 105 10.50 3.69 1.72
CA GLY A 105 11.24 2.55 2.25
C GLY A 105 11.30 1.41 1.24
N LEU A 106 10.14 1.05 0.67
CA LEU A 106 10.04 0.00 -0.34
C LEU A 106 10.86 0.31 -1.59
N PHE A 107 10.80 1.58 -2.04
CA PHE A 107 11.58 2.03 -3.18
C PHE A 107 13.09 1.94 -2.90
N LEU A 108 13.53 2.32 -1.70
CA LEU A 108 14.92 2.22 -1.29
C LEU A 108 15.36 0.76 -1.18
N LEU A 109 14.54 -0.11 -0.59
CA LEU A 109 14.81 -1.54 -0.48
C LEU A 109 14.94 -2.20 -1.85
N LEU A 110 14.09 -1.85 -2.82
CA LEU A 110 14.21 -2.35 -4.19
C LEU A 110 15.53 -1.93 -4.84
N ARG A 111 15.98 -0.70 -4.63
CA ARG A 111 17.27 -0.21 -5.14
C ARG A 111 18.45 -0.91 -4.45
N VAL A 112 18.37 -1.12 -3.14
CA VAL A 112 19.39 -1.83 -2.37
C VAL A 112 19.46 -3.30 -2.81
N GLU A 113 18.32 -3.98 -2.90
CA GLU A 113 18.23 -5.38 -3.34
C GLU A 113 18.87 -5.54 -4.73
N THR A 114 18.47 -4.72 -5.68
CA THR A 114 18.98 -4.79 -7.06
C THR A 114 20.46 -4.44 -7.16
N ALA A 115 20.97 -3.51 -6.34
CA ALA A 115 22.39 -3.23 -6.24
C ALA A 115 23.18 -4.42 -5.68
N ILE A 116 22.66 -5.06 -4.62
CA ILE A 116 23.27 -6.25 -4.00
C ILE A 116 23.36 -7.39 -5.03
N TYR A 117 22.29 -7.65 -5.78
CA TYR A 117 22.32 -8.68 -6.81
C TYR A 117 23.17 -8.32 -8.03
N GLY A 118 23.28 -7.03 -8.37
CA GLY A 118 24.23 -6.56 -9.37
C GLY A 118 25.69 -6.87 -9.02
N VAL A 119 26.02 -6.89 -7.73
CA VAL A 119 27.35 -7.27 -7.24
C VAL A 119 27.49 -8.79 -7.10
N LEU A 120 26.50 -9.48 -6.53
CA LEU A 120 26.58 -10.92 -6.22
C LEU A 120 26.39 -11.83 -7.45
N LEU A 121 25.59 -11.40 -8.43
CA LEU A 121 25.19 -12.21 -9.60
C LEU A 121 25.28 -11.38 -10.90
N PRO A 122 26.50 -10.96 -11.31
CA PRO A 122 26.69 -10.13 -12.49
C PRO A 122 26.19 -10.85 -13.76
N GLY A 123 25.37 -10.17 -14.57
CA GLY A 123 24.88 -10.68 -15.86
C GLY A 123 23.62 -11.56 -15.81
N LYS A 124 23.08 -11.88 -14.62
CA LYS A 124 21.82 -12.66 -14.48
C LYS A 124 20.58 -11.82 -14.20
N ILE A 125 20.72 -10.49 -14.20
CA ILE A 125 19.58 -9.57 -14.00
C ILE A 125 18.67 -9.63 -15.22
N LYS A 126 17.38 -9.92 -15.02
CA LYS A 126 16.37 -9.76 -16.05
C LYS A 126 16.29 -8.25 -16.40
N GLU A 127 16.89 -7.84 -17.51
CA GLU A 127 17.11 -6.43 -17.90
C GLU A 127 15.83 -5.59 -18.04
N ASN A 128 14.64 -6.20 -17.98
CA ASN A 128 13.34 -5.54 -18.12
C ASN A 128 12.39 -5.86 -16.96
N ILE A 129 12.76 -5.48 -15.73
CA ILE A 129 11.76 -5.34 -14.66
C ILE A 129 11.18 -3.92 -14.77
N PRO A 130 9.95 -3.74 -15.32
CA PRO A 130 9.38 -2.41 -15.58
C PRO A 130 9.20 -1.56 -14.32
N ILE A 131 9.15 -2.19 -13.14
CA ILE A 131 9.10 -1.54 -11.83
C ILE A 131 10.41 -0.76 -11.55
N MET A 132 11.55 -1.19 -12.08
CA MET A 132 12.85 -0.53 -11.86
C MET A 132 13.03 0.74 -12.70
N THR A 133 12.38 0.84 -13.86
CA THR A 133 12.54 1.95 -14.81
C THR A 133 11.43 3.00 -14.72
N LYS A 134 10.20 2.61 -14.36
CA LYS A 134 9.04 3.52 -14.32
C LYS A 134 8.70 4.09 -12.94
N PHE A 135 9.20 3.47 -11.87
CA PHE A 135 8.89 3.90 -10.50
C PHE A 135 9.84 5.04 -10.10
N THR A 136 9.35 6.29 -10.20
CA THR A 136 10.07 7.51 -9.82
C THR A 136 9.46 8.13 -8.57
N VAL A 137 10.18 9.05 -7.89
CA VAL A 137 9.71 9.71 -6.65
C VAL A 137 8.28 10.30 -6.77
N PRO A 138 7.86 10.91 -7.91
CA PRO A 138 6.49 11.35 -8.10
C PRO A 138 5.41 10.25 -8.00
N TRP A 139 5.74 9.01 -8.38
CA TRP A 139 4.83 7.87 -8.23
C TRP A 139 4.60 7.46 -6.78
N ILE A 140 5.60 7.65 -5.91
CA ILE A 140 5.46 7.42 -4.47
C ILE A 140 4.38 8.35 -3.91
N PHE A 141 4.39 9.62 -4.33
CA PHE A 141 3.42 10.60 -3.89
C PHE A 141 2.00 10.28 -4.39
N GLY A 142 1.87 9.96 -5.69
CA GLY A 142 0.58 9.55 -6.28
C GLY A 142 0.04 8.26 -5.65
N GLY A 143 0.91 7.27 -5.46
CA GLY A 143 0.59 5.99 -4.80
C GLY A 143 0.15 6.18 -3.35
N ALA A 144 0.88 6.99 -2.58
CA ALA A 144 0.53 7.28 -1.19
C ALA A 144 -0.84 7.95 -1.07
N ALA A 145 -1.14 8.91 -1.97
CA ALA A 145 -2.42 9.62 -1.97
C ALA A 145 -3.58 8.67 -2.30
N ALA A 146 -3.42 7.83 -3.33
CA ALA A 146 -4.42 6.86 -3.74
C ALA A 146 -4.66 5.80 -2.65
N LEU A 147 -3.60 5.21 -2.09
CA LEU A 147 -3.71 4.19 -1.04
C LEU A 147 -4.35 4.76 0.23
N ASN A 148 -3.97 5.97 0.64
CA ASN A 148 -4.58 6.63 1.78
C ASN A 148 -6.08 6.92 1.55
N GLY A 149 -6.45 7.37 0.34
CA GLY A 149 -7.84 7.55 -0.04
C GLY A 149 -8.65 6.25 -0.01
N CYS A 150 -8.10 5.17 -0.56
CA CYS A 150 -8.69 3.83 -0.51
C CYS A 150 -8.86 3.33 0.92
N ALA A 151 -7.84 3.49 1.77
CA ALA A 151 -7.92 3.10 3.17
C ALA A 151 -8.95 3.91 3.95
N ALA A 152 -9.01 5.23 3.74
CA ALA A 152 -10.00 6.11 4.37
C ALA A 152 -11.43 5.73 3.99
N LEU A 153 -11.69 5.46 2.70
CA LEU A 153 -13.00 5.01 2.25
C LEU A 153 -13.32 3.59 2.75
N GLY A 154 -12.34 2.70 2.73
CA GLY A 154 -12.44 1.35 3.28
C GLY A 154 -12.87 1.38 4.75
N ALA A 155 -12.25 2.24 5.56
CA ALA A 155 -12.62 2.42 6.96
C ALA A 155 -14.06 2.94 7.12
N ALA A 156 -14.45 3.93 6.32
CA ALA A 156 -15.81 4.46 6.35
C ALA A 156 -16.87 3.38 6.02
N ILE A 157 -16.58 2.52 5.04
CA ILE A 157 -17.44 1.41 4.62
C ILE A 157 -17.47 0.31 5.69
N VAL A 158 -16.31 -0.10 6.21
CA VAL A 158 -16.19 -1.12 7.28
C VAL A 158 -17.00 -0.73 8.48
N ARG A 159 -16.98 0.55 8.84
CA ARG A 159 -17.75 1.09 9.96
C ARG A 159 -19.25 1.16 9.65
N ARG A 160 -19.63 1.42 8.39
CA ARG A 160 -21.04 1.45 7.99
C ARG A 160 -21.69 0.07 8.04
N PHE A 161 -20.95 -0.97 7.64
CA PHE A 161 -21.49 -2.32 7.49
C PHE A 161 -20.89 -3.26 8.53
N LYS A 162 -21.70 -3.90 9.37
CA LYS A 162 -21.24 -4.87 10.39
C LYS A 162 -20.37 -6.01 9.82
N ARG A 163 -20.56 -6.38 8.54
CA ARG A 163 -19.75 -7.39 7.82
C ARG A 163 -18.63 -6.80 6.97
N GLY A 164 -18.40 -5.49 7.01
CA GLY A 164 -17.45 -4.81 6.14
C GLY A 164 -16.01 -5.32 6.29
N ARG A 165 -15.61 -5.76 7.49
CA ARG A 165 -14.30 -6.40 7.73
C ARG A 165 -14.11 -7.67 6.88
N VAL A 166 -15.15 -8.51 6.81
CA VAL A 166 -15.15 -9.75 6.04
C VAL A 166 -15.17 -9.45 4.54
N ILE A 167 -15.90 -8.42 4.12
CA ILE A 167 -15.99 -8.03 2.71
C ILE A 167 -14.65 -7.49 2.20
N ILE A 168 -13.95 -6.66 2.96
CA ILE A 168 -12.62 -6.16 2.57
C ILE A 168 -11.60 -7.30 2.55
N LEU A 169 -11.64 -8.20 3.53
CA LEU A 169 -10.75 -9.36 3.55
C LEU A 169 -11.03 -10.33 2.39
N ALA A 170 -12.29 -10.56 2.03
CA ALA A 170 -12.67 -11.35 0.87
C ALA A 170 -12.21 -10.67 -0.44
N PHE A 171 -12.38 -9.36 -0.56
CA PHE A 171 -11.89 -8.60 -1.72
C PHE A 171 -10.37 -8.67 -1.84
N TRP A 172 -9.65 -8.59 -0.72
CA TRP A 172 -8.20 -8.73 -0.69
C TRP A 172 -7.73 -10.13 -1.09
N LEU A 173 -8.34 -11.18 -0.53
CA LEU A 173 -8.02 -12.57 -0.89
C LEU A 173 -8.32 -12.85 -2.37
N LEU A 174 -9.43 -12.32 -2.89
CA LEU A 174 -9.74 -12.37 -4.32
C LEU A 174 -8.72 -11.59 -5.17
N GLY A 175 -8.24 -10.43 -4.69
CA GLY A 175 -7.19 -9.65 -5.32
C GLY A 175 -5.85 -10.39 -5.38
N CYS A 176 -5.41 -10.97 -4.25
CA CYS A 176 -4.22 -11.82 -4.20
C CYS A 176 -4.36 -13.06 -5.10
N TRP A 177 -5.56 -13.63 -5.18
CA TRP A 177 -5.87 -14.76 -6.09
C TRP A 177 -5.74 -14.36 -7.58
N THR A 178 -5.91 -13.08 -7.91
CA THR A 178 -5.78 -12.56 -9.28
C THR A 178 -4.37 -12.07 -9.66
N LEU A 179 -3.38 -12.17 -8.78
CA LEU A 179 -2.00 -11.80 -9.11
C LEU A 179 -1.51 -12.62 -10.32
N PRO A 180 -0.97 -11.97 -11.37
CA PRO A 180 -0.53 -12.65 -12.57
C PRO A 180 0.65 -13.56 -12.24
N GLY A 181 0.50 -14.86 -12.51
CA GLY A 181 1.53 -15.88 -12.26
C GLY A 181 1.06 -17.13 -11.50
N ALA A 182 -0.15 -17.15 -10.93
CA ALA A 182 -0.59 -18.31 -10.15
C ALA A 182 -1.00 -19.54 -10.99
N THR A 183 -1.43 -19.37 -12.26
CA THR A 183 -1.77 -20.45 -13.21
C THR A 183 -1.98 -19.90 -14.62
N ASP A 184 -1.34 -20.47 -15.65
CA ASP A 184 -1.49 -20.07 -17.07
C ASP A 184 -2.91 -20.21 -17.63
N SER A 185 -3.78 -20.99 -16.98
CA SER A 185 -5.17 -21.21 -17.39
C SER A 185 -6.17 -20.11 -16.98
N ARG A 186 -5.73 -19.07 -16.24
CA ARG A 186 -6.62 -18.03 -15.65
C ARG A 186 -6.64 -16.68 -16.38
N ALA A 187 -5.98 -16.58 -17.53
CA ALA A 187 -5.92 -15.36 -18.33
C ALA A 187 -7.30 -14.77 -18.73
N SER A 188 -8.41 -15.51 -18.60
CA SER A 188 -9.77 -15.11 -18.97
C SER A 188 -10.65 -14.54 -17.85
N ASN A 189 -10.18 -14.49 -16.60
CA ASN A 189 -11.00 -14.01 -15.47
C ASN A 189 -11.44 -12.54 -15.68
N PHE A 190 -12.71 -12.23 -15.38
CA PHE A 190 -13.31 -10.90 -15.54
C PHE A 190 -12.49 -9.78 -14.86
N MET A 191 -11.99 -10.03 -13.65
CA MET A 191 -11.12 -9.08 -12.93
C MET A 191 -9.77 -8.86 -13.64
N ASN A 192 -9.19 -9.89 -14.26
CA ASN A 192 -7.95 -9.75 -15.02
C ASN A 192 -8.20 -8.93 -16.30
N ARG A 193 -9.32 -9.16 -16.98
CA ARG A 193 -9.73 -8.32 -18.13
C ARG A 193 -9.93 -6.86 -17.73
N ILE A 194 -10.61 -6.60 -16.60
CA ILE A 194 -10.75 -5.23 -16.09
C ILE A 194 -9.37 -4.65 -15.77
N GLY A 195 -8.50 -5.39 -15.08
CA GLY A 195 -7.15 -4.93 -14.75
C GLY A 195 -6.31 -4.61 -15.99
N ILE A 196 -6.39 -5.43 -17.04
CA ILE A 196 -5.69 -5.22 -18.31
C ILE A 196 -6.27 -4.01 -19.05
N VAL A 197 -7.59 -3.93 -19.22
CA VAL A 197 -8.25 -2.81 -19.90
C VAL A 197 -7.99 -1.49 -19.17
N TRP A 198 -8.09 -1.52 -17.84
CA TRP A 198 -7.82 -0.36 -17.00
C TRP A 198 -6.35 0.02 -17.04
N GLY A 199 -5.43 -0.95 -17.01
CA GLY A 199 -3.99 -0.72 -17.14
C GLY A 199 -3.58 -0.21 -18.52
N GLN A 200 -4.24 -0.66 -19.60
CA GLN A 200 -4.02 -0.16 -20.96
C GLN A 200 -4.57 1.26 -21.13
N TRP A 201 -5.79 1.52 -20.63
CA TRP A 201 -6.39 2.84 -20.65
C TRP A 201 -5.59 3.84 -19.82
N PHE A 202 -5.24 3.48 -18.58
CA PHE A 202 -4.43 4.30 -17.69
C PHE A 202 -3.02 4.50 -18.25
N GLY A 203 -2.43 3.46 -18.82
CA GLY A 203 -1.11 3.48 -19.48
C GLY A 203 -1.03 4.34 -20.73
N GLY A 204 -2.17 4.73 -21.32
CA GLY A 204 -2.24 5.62 -22.48
C GLY A 204 -2.05 7.11 -22.16
N PHE A 205 -2.07 7.48 -20.87
CA PHE A 205 -1.84 8.86 -20.44
C PHE A 205 -0.37 9.16 -20.16
N GLU A 206 0.00 10.43 -20.26
CA GLU A 206 1.32 10.91 -19.84
C GLU A 206 1.53 10.67 -18.33
N THR A 207 2.78 10.41 -17.92
CA THR A 207 3.15 10.04 -16.54
C THR A 207 2.67 11.07 -15.51
N TRP A 208 2.75 12.36 -15.82
CA TRP A 208 2.27 13.43 -14.93
C TRP A 208 0.74 13.47 -14.80
N ALA A 209 0.02 13.17 -15.89
CA ALA A 209 -1.42 13.06 -15.87
C ALA A 209 -1.87 11.87 -15.02
N GLN A 210 -1.19 10.72 -15.13
CA GLN A 210 -1.44 9.54 -14.29
C GLN A 210 -1.29 9.85 -12.80
N ILE A 211 -0.20 10.51 -12.41
CA ILE A 211 0.06 10.89 -11.02
C ILE A 211 -1.00 11.86 -10.51
N SER A 212 -1.33 12.89 -11.30
CA SER A 212 -2.38 13.86 -10.97
C SER A 212 -3.74 13.19 -10.77
N MET A 213 -4.10 12.23 -11.64
CA MET A 213 -5.31 11.43 -11.49
C MET A 213 -5.32 10.59 -10.21
N MET A 214 -4.19 9.97 -9.84
CA MET A 214 -4.07 9.20 -8.59
C MET A 214 -4.25 10.10 -7.35
N VAL A 215 -3.61 11.27 -7.35
CA VAL A 215 -3.76 12.24 -6.26
C VAL A 215 -5.21 12.74 -6.19
N GLY A 216 -5.79 13.13 -7.33
CA GLY A 216 -7.17 13.59 -7.42
C GLY A 216 -8.17 12.54 -6.92
N ALA A 217 -8.00 11.28 -7.34
CA ALA A 217 -8.80 10.16 -6.86
C ALA A 217 -8.63 9.96 -5.34
N GLY A 218 -7.40 9.97 -4.83
CA GLY A 218 -7.11 9.85 -3.39
C GLY A 218 -7.80 10.92 -2.56
N VAL A 219 -7.75 12.18 -3.00
CA VAL A 219 -8.42 13.31 -2.34
C VAL A 219 -9.95 13.16 -2.40
N ALA A 220 -10.50 12.78 -3.55
CA ALA A 220 -11.93 12.56 -3.71
C ALA A 220 -12.45 11.44 -2.81
N LEU A 221 -11.70 10.33 -2.69
CA LEU A 221 -12.02 9.22 -1.79
C LEU A 221 -11.94 9.65 -0.32
N CYS A 222 -10.93 10.42 0.07
CA CYS A 222 -10.83 11.01 1.41
C CYS A 222 -12.01 11.93 1.72
N ALA A 223 -12.47 12.74 0.75
CA ALA A 223 -13.62 13.61 0.91
C ALA A 223 -14.94 12.83 1.03
N ALA A 224 -15.13 11.80 0.20
CA ALA A 224 -16.28 10.90 0.29
C ALA A 224 -16.32 10.17 1.64
N ALA A 225 -15.18 9.66 2.10
CA ALA A 225 -15.03 9.03 3.41
C ALA A 225 -15.40 10.00 4.54
N TYR A 226 -14.94 11.26 4.49
CA TYR A 226 -15.32 12.28 5.47
C TYR A 226 -16.83 12.51 5.53
N LEU A 227 -17.50 12.61 4.38
CA LEU A 227 -18.95 12.79 4.32
C LEU A 227 -19.71 11.61 4.95
N ILE A 228 -19.19 10.39 4.81
CA ILE A 228 -19.74 9.19 5.43
C ILE A 228 -19.49 9.21 6.94
N PHE A 229 -18.25 9.44 7.40
CA PHE A 229 -17.89 9.53 8.82
C PHE A 229 -18.70 10.60 9.57
N ARG A 230 -18.99 11.73 8.92
CA ARG A 230 -19.80 12.80 9.51
C ARG A 230 -21.21 12.31 9.89
N LYS A 231 -21.79 11.40 9.11
CA LYS A 231 -23.15 10.87 9.29
C LYS A 231 -23.22 9.65 10.21
N GLN A 232 -22.10 9.05 10.56
CA GLN A 232 -22.07 7.82 11.36
C GLN A 232 -22.14 8.10 12.86
N ALA A 233 -22.84 7.22 13.59
CA ALA A 233 -22.82 7.21 15.05
C ALA A 233 -21.52 6.57 15.59
N VAL A 234 -21.20 6.85 16.85
CA VAL A 234 -20.12 6.13 17.56
C VAL A 234 -20.57 4.69 17.76
N GLN A 235 -19.73 3.73 17.40
CA GLN A 235 -20.01 2.31 17.61
C GLN A 235 -19.22 1.89 18.84
N TRP A 236 -19.93 1.44 19.88
CA TRP A 236 -19.34 0.85 21.09
C TRP A 236 -19.06 -0.63 20.87
#